data_AF-A0A218Q7R1-F1
#
_entry.id   AF-A0A218Q7R1-F1
#
_cell.length_a   1.000
_cell.length_b   1.000
_cell.length_c   1.000
_cell.angle_alpha   90.00
_cell.angle_beta   90.00
_cell.angle_gamma   90.00
#
_symmetry.space_group_name_H-M   'P 1'
#
loop_
_entity.id
_entity.type
_entity.pdbx_description
1 polymer ?
#
loop_
_entity_poly.entity_id
_entity_poly.type
_entity_poly.pdbx_seq_one_letter_code
_entity_poly.pdbx_strand_id
1 'polypeptide(L)'
;MPLRNSSNQTRTVTVSIQTPVKDEGGSDRLLFLQPRVEQVFFRGTVRVRYLDDDGVERTRYVHLVQRRGQTGEPLLRLEMQGGERRQVQVDFLYPPDATPPQVLTVRTEG
;
A
#
# COMPACT_ATOMS: atom_id res chain seq x y z
N MET A 1 -4.51 -1.91 10.96
CA MET A 1 -3.89 -3.23 10.72
C MET A 1 -2.62 -3.35 11.56
N PRO A 2 -2.44 -4.47 12.28
CA PRO A 2 -1.21 -4.74 13.01
C PRO A 2 -0.13 -5.28 12.06
N LEU A 3 1.05 -4.67 12.09
CA LEU A 3 2.26 -5.13 11.41
C LEU A 3 3.20 -5.75 12.45
N ARG A 4 3.90 -6.83 12.07
CA ARG A 4 4.88 -7.48 12.94
C ARG A 4 6.12 -7.88 12.14
N ASN A 5 7.29 -7.46 12.61
CA ASN A 5 8.55 -8.02 12.16
C ASN A 5 8.86 -9.28 12.99
N SER A 6 8.73 -10.46 12.41
CA SER A 6 8.98 -11.74 13.09
C SER A 6 10.47 -12.13 13.13
N SER A 7 11.33 -11.42 12.39
CA SER A 7 12.77 -11.67 12.38
C SER A 7 13.47 -10.98 13.56
N ASN A 8 14.75 -11.30 13.77
CA ASN A 8 15.62 -10.62 14.73
C ASN A 8 16.38 -9.43 14.10
N GLN A 9 16.20 -9.16 12.81
CA GLN A 9 16.87 -8.10 12.08
C GLN A 9 15.92 -6.94 11.85
N THR A 10 16.44 -5.72 11.75
CA THR A 10 15.68 -4.56 11.28
C THR A 10 15.23 -4.79 9.84
N ARG A 11 13.95 -4.48 9.55
CA ARG A 11 13.34 -4.66 8.24
C ARG A 11 12.61 -3.41 7.82
N THR A 12 12.79 -3.02 6.56
CA THR A 12 12.01 -1.94 5.97
C THR A 12 10.70 -2.51 5.45
N VAL A 13 9.58 -2.04 5.99
CA VAL A 13 8.23 -2.46 5.61
C VAL A 13 7.53 -1.31 4.89
N THR A 14 6.96 -1.60 3.73
CA THR A 14 6.19 -0.65 2.92
C THR A 14 4.72 -0.98 2.93
N VAL A 15 3.89 0.05 2.90
CA VAL A 15 2.45 -0.04 2.70
C VAL A 15 2.09 0.74 1.45
N SER A 16 1.43 0.08 0.50
CA SER A 16 1.00 0.69 -0.77
C SER A 16 -0.41 0.24 -1.14
N ILE A 17 -1.08 1.03 -1.96
CA ILE A 17 -2.28 0.58 -2.69
C ILE A 17 -1.82 0.31 -4.12
N GLN A 18 -2.21 -0.81 -4.70
CA GLN A 18 -1.87 -1.21 -6.07
C GLN A 18 -3.12 -1.36 -6.92
N THR A 19 -3.01 -1.14 -8.24
CA THR A 19 -4.11 -1.35 -9.19
C THR A 19 -3.69 -2.38 -10.25
N PRO A 20 -3.69 -3.68 -9.90
CA PRO A 20 -3.36 -4.73 -10.86
C PRO A 20 -4.45 -4.88 -11.93
N VAL A 21 -4.13 -5.58 -13.01
CA VAL A 21 -5.13 -6.02 -13.99
C VAL A 21 -5.91 -7.18 -13.40
N LYS A 22 -7.23 -7.22 -13.66
CA LYS A 22 -8.07 -8.39 -13.36
C LYS A 22 -7.56 -9.59 -14.18
N ASP A 23 -7.09 -10.63 -13.50
CA ASP A 23 -6.80 -11.93 -14.10
C ASP A 23 -7.99 -12.86 -13.83
N GLU A 24 -8.57 -13.44 -14.87
CA GLU A 24 -9.68 -14.42 -14.73
C GLU A 24 -9.18 -15.87 -14.67
N GLY A 25 -7.89 -16.12 -14.91
CA GLY A 25 -7.31 -17.47 -15.00
C GLY A 25 -6.31 -17.85 -13.90
N GLY A 26 -5.78 -16.89 -13.14
CA GLY A 26 -4.80 -17.13 -12.07
C GLY A 26 -5.14 -16.40 -10.77
N SER A 27 -5.34 -17.14 -9.68
CA SER A 27 -5.75 -16.57 -8.37
C SER A 27 -4.61 -15.98 -7.53
N ASP A 28 -3.37 -16.34 -7.82
CA ASP A 28 -2.26 -16.19 -6.85
C ASP A 28 -1.20 -15.17 -7.27
N ARG A 29 -1.51 -14.27 -8.23
CA ARG A 29 -0.55 -13.26 -8.70
C ARG A 29 -1.21 -11.92 -9.00
N LEU A 30 -0.44 -10.84 -8.80
CA LEU A 30 -0.80 -9.51 -9.24
C LEU A 30 -0.13 -9.22 -10.59
N LEU A 31 -0.93 -8.86 -11.59
CA LEU A 31 -0.45 -8.51 -12.93
C LEU A 31 -0.42 -7.00 -13.12
N PHE A 32 0.70 -6.49 -13.61
CA PHE A 32 0.92 -5.06 -13.87
C PHE A 32 1.28 -4.84 -15.34
N LEU A 33 0.81 -3.73 -15.91
CA LEU A 33 1.05 -3.37 -17.32
C LEU A 33 2.38 -2.63 -17.46
N GLN A 34 3.14 -3.02 -18.49
CA GLN A 34 4.37 -2.36 -18.91
C GLN A 34 4.42 -2.39 -20.46
N PRO A 35 4.30 -1.25 -21.15
CA PRO A 35 4.21 0.12 -20.63
C PRO A 35 2.87 0.42 -19.91
N ARG A 36 2.89 1.46 -19.08
CA ARG A 36 1.68 1.95 -18.38
C ARG A 36 0.71 2.57 -19.39
N VAL A 37 -0.59 2.46 -19.08
CA VAL A 37 -1.68 3.06 -19.87
C VAL A 37 -2.29 4.23 -19.11
N GLU A 38 -2.90 5.20 -19.81
CA GLU A 38 -3.39 6.44 -19.18
C GLU A 38 -4.69 6.30 -18.38
N GLN A 39 -5.42 5.19 -18.54
CA GLN A 39 -6.73 5.03 -17.93
C GLN A 39 -6.64 5.02 -16.39
N VAL A 40 -7.20 6.05 -15.75
CA VAL A 40 -7.28 6.17 -14.29
C VAL A 40 -8.33 5.20 -13.75
N PHE A 41 -7.93 4.41 -12.76
CA PHE A 41 -8.76 3.40 -12.09
C PHE A 41 -9.09 3.79 -10.65
N PHE A 42 -8.24 4.61 -10.03
CA PHE A 42 -8.48 5.16 -8.71
C PHE A 42 -7.92 6.58 -8.65
N ARG A 43 -8.70 7.52 -8.13
CA ARG A 43 -8.20 8.83 -7.73
C ARG A 43 -8.86 9.26 -6.43
N GLY A 44 -8.07 9.68 -5.46
CA GLY A 44 -8.62 10.09 -4.17
C GLY A 44 -7.56 10.38 -3.13
N THR A 45 -7.99 10.99 -2.03
CA THR A 45 -7.14 11.22 -0.87
C THR A 45 -7.11 9.97 0.00
N VAL A 46 -5.90 9.48 0.28
CA VAL A 46 -5.64 8.38 1.21
C VAL A 46 -5.01 8.97 2.47
N ARG A 47 -5.59 8.69 3.62
CA ARG A 47 -5.04 9.03 4.93
C ARG A 47 -4.31 7.81 5.49
N VAL A 48 -3.07 8.00 5.93
CA VAL A 48 -2.29 6.98 6.64
C VAL A 48 -1.96 7.49 8.03
N ARG A 49 -2.27 6.69 9.06
CA ARG A 49 -1.86 6.96 10.46
C ARG A 49 -1.00 5.85 11.00
N TYR A 50 0.02 6.21 11.77
CA TYR A 50 0.97 5.27 12.37
C TYR A 50 1.71 5.94 13.53
N LEU A 51 2.35 5.14 14.38
CA LEU A 51 3.33 5.62 15.35
C LEU A 51 4.71 5.65 14.69
N ASP A 52 5.40 6.79 14.76
CA ASP A 52 6.79 6.89 14.37
C ASP A 52 7.73 6.24 15.39
N ASP A 53 9.04 6.36 15.16
CA ASP A 53 10.06 5.70 15.97
C ASP A 53 10.16 6.27 17.39
N ASP A 54 9.69 7.51 17.59
CA ASP A 54 9.60 8.16 18.89
C ASP A 54 8.27 7.83 19.63
N GLY A 55 7.42 7.00 19.03
CA GLY A 55 6.11 6.66 19.57
C GLY A 55 5.07 7.78 19.42
N VAL A 56 5.32 8.76 18.54
CA VAL A 56 4.39 9.86 18.26
C VAL A 56 3.45 9.46 17.13
N GLU A 57 2.15 9.73 17.31
CA GLU A 57 1.17 9.51 16.24
C GLU A 57 1.39 10.50 15.08
N ARG A 58 1.62 9.95 13.89
CA ARG A 58 1.73 10.69 12.64
C ARG A 58 0.52 10.42 11.77
N THR A 59 0.01 11.49 11.15
CA THR A 59 -1.03 11.42 10.12
C THR A 59 -0.48 12.00 8.82
N ARG A 60 -0.56 11.22 7.73
CA ARG A 60 -0.18 11.63 6.38
C ARG A 60 -1.40 11.59 5.46
N TYR A 61 -1.55 12.60 4.62
CA TYR A 61 -2.55 12.63 3.55
C TYR A 61 -1.83 12.56 2.21
N VAL A 62 -2.25 11.65 1.34
CA VAL A 62 -1.68 11.46 0.00
C VAL A 62 -2.79 11.56 -1.02
N HIS A 63 -2.66 12.49 -1.97
CA HIS A 63 -3.51 12.47 -3.16
C HIS A 63 -2.98 11.39 -4.10
N LEU A 64 -3.67 10.25 -4.15
CA LEU A 64 -3.28 9.08 -4.92
C LEU A 64 -4.04 9.04 -6.23
N VAL A 65 -3.30 8.94 -7.34
CA VAL A 65 -3.84 8.63 -8.67
C VAL A 65 -3.21 7.34 -9.14
N GLN A 66 -4.03 6.32 -9.43
CA GLN A 66 -3.58 5.05 -9.96
C GLN A 66 -4.24 4.76 -11.31
N ARG A 67 -3.41 4.33 -12.25
CA ARG A 67 -3.82 3.89 -13.57
C ARG A 67 -4.00 2.36 -13.62
N ARG A 68 -4.72 1.89 -14.63
CA ARG A 68 -4.91 0.45 -14.88
C ARG A 68 -3.58 -0.28 -14.95
N GLY A 69 -3.44 -1.37 -14.20
CA GLY A 69 -2.24 -2.19 -14.21
C GLY A 69 -1.01 -1.50 -13.60
N GLN A 70 -1.18 -0.43 -12.83
CA GLN A 70 -0.07 0.29 -12.21
C GLN A 70 0.38 -0.37 -10.90
N THR A 71 1.70 -0.59 -10.77
CA THR A 71 2.35 -0.85 -9.48
C THR A 71 2.27 0.39 -8.60
N GLY A 72 1.82 0.21 -7.36
CA GLY A 72 1.67 1.29 -6.39
C GLY A 72 2.99 1.73 -5.78
N GLU A 73 3.19 3.05 -5.67
CA GLU A 73 4.28 3.62 -4.88
C GLU A 73 3.97 3.50 -3.37
N PRO A 74 4.98 3.34 -2.50
CA PRO A 74 4.78 3.30 -1.05
C PRO A 74 4.12 4.59 -0.52
N LEU A 75 2.98 4.43 0.16
CA LEU A 75 2.33 5.50 0.93
C LEU A 75 3.02 5.71 2.28
N LEU A 76 3.62 4.65 2.81
CA LEU A 76 4.36 4.61 4.06
C LEU A 76 5.54 3.63 3.93
N ARG A 77 6.68 4.04 4.48
CA ARG A 77 7.86 3.20 4.71
C ARG A 77 8.18 3.27 6.20
N LEU A 78 8.34 2.12 6.83
CA LEU A 78 8.66 1.98 8.26
C LEU A 78 9.93 1.13 8.39
N GLU A 79 10.88 1.60 9.19
CA GLU A 79 11.97 0.75 9.66
C GLU A 79 11.53 0.07 10.96
N MET A 80 11.34 -1.24 10.91
CA MET A 80 10.87 -2.04 12.04
C MET A 80 12.00 -2.89 12.61
N GLN A 81 12.33 -2.69 13.88
CA GLN A 81 13.30 -3.50 14.62
C GLN A 81 12.84 -4.96 14.73
N GLY A 82 13.77 -5.86 15.02
CA GLY A 82 13.46 -7.28 15.21
C GLY A 82 12.43 -7.49 16.32
N GLY A 83 11.38 -8.27 16.05
CA GLY A 83 10.29 -8.52 16.99
C GLY A 83 9.26 -7.38 17.16
N GLU A 84 9.50 -6.21 16.55
CA GLU A 84 8.65 -5.03 16.70
C GLU A 84 7.24 -5.23 16.14
N ARG A 85 6.27 -4.56 16.76
CA ARG A 85 4.88 -4.47 16.31
C ARG A 85 4.49 -3.01 16.10
N ARG A 86 3.86 -2.69 14.97
CA ARG A 86 3.30 -1.36 14.70
C ARG A 86 1.86 -1.44 14.26
N GLN A 87 1.05 -0.47 14.69
CA GLN A 87 -0.29 -0.28 14.17
C GLN A 87 -0.24 0.74 13.02
N VAL A 88 -0.77 0.36 11.86
CA VAL A 88 -0.97 1.27 10.73
C VAL A 88 -2.45 1.32 10.38
N GLN A 89 -2.99 2.52 10.19
CA GLN A 89 -4.35 2.73 9.70
C GLN A 89 -4.28 3.38 8.32
N VAL A 90 -5.04 2.83 7.38
CA VAL A 90 -5.19 3.38 6.03
C VAL A 90 -6.67 3.62 5.82
N ASP A 91 -7.06 4.89 5.66
CA ASP A 91 -8.43 5.29 5.42
C ASP A 91 -8.53 5.99 4.07
N PHE A 92 -9.53 5.64 3.28
CA PHE A 92 -9.87 6.34 2.05
C PHE A 92 -11.36 6.17 1.77
N LEU A 93 -11.94 7.15 1.09
CA LEU A 93 -13.26 7.00 0.49
C LEU A 93 -13.09 6.27 -0.84
N TYR A 94 -13.76 5.13 -1.01
CA TYR A 94 -13.80 4.46 -2.31
C TYR A 94 -14.70 5.28 -3.25
N PRO A 95 -14.16 5.92 -4.29
CA PRO A 95 -14.94 6.85 -5.09
C PRO A 95 -15.86 6.07 -6.04
N PRO A 96 -17.05 6.62 -6.38
CA PRO A 96 -18.04 5.92 -7.20
C PRO A 96 -17.56 5.62 -8.63
N ASP A 97 -16.52 6.31 -9.10
CA ASP A 97 -15.91 6.12 -10.43
C ASP A 97 -14.64 5.25 -10.40
N ALA A 98 -14.29 4.65 -9.25
CA ALA A 98 -13.17 3.72 -9.20
C ALA A 98 -13.48 2.40 -9.90
N THR A 99 -12.56 1.96 -10.77
CA THR A 99 -12.63 0.67 -11.46
C THR A 99 -11.76 -0.35 -10.72
N PRO A 100 -12.32 -1.42 -10.12
CA PRO A 100 -11.54 -2.44 -9.42
C PRO A 100 -10.71 -3.31 -10.40
N PRO A 101 -9.67 -4.03 -9.91
CA PRO A 101 -9.29 -4.20 -8.49
C PRO A 101 -8.29 -3.16 -7.96
N GLN A 102 -8.39 -2.87 -6.66
CA GLN A 102 -7.37 -2.20 -5.85
C GLN A 102 -6.92 -3.13 -4.72
N VAL A 103 -5.61 -3.19 -4.45
CA VAL A 103 -5.03 -4.09 -3.44
C VAL A 103 -4.18 -3.29 -2.47
N LEU A 104 -4.53 -3.30 -1.18
CA LEU A 104 -3.65 -2.84 -0.11
C LEU A 104 -2.55 -3.89 0.09
N THR A 105 -1.30 -3.50 -0.13
CA THR A 105 -0.14 -4.40 -0.04
C THR A 105 0.77 -3.97 1.09
N VAL A 106 1.17 -4.94 1.91
CA VAL A 106 2.26 -4.81 2.88
C VAL A 106 3.42 -5.64 2.38
N ARG A 107 4.59 -5.03 2.24
CA ARG A 107 5.78 -5.71 1.72
C ARG A 107 7.01 -5.37 2.56
N THR A 108 7.74 -6.41 2.95
CA THR A 108 9.11 -6.27 3.49
C THR A 108 10.08 -6.11 2.31
N GLU A 109 10.85 -5.03 2.30
CA GLU A 109 11.98 -4.85 1.39
C GLU A 109 13.09 -5.85 1.76
N GLY A 110 13.70 -6.47 0.74
CA GLY A 110 14.62 -7.59 0.87
C GLY A 110 16.00 -7.18 1.33
#